data_AF-A0A1V5LDI1-F1
#
_entry.id   AF-A0A1V5LDI1-F1
#
_cell.length_a   1.000
_cell.length_b   1.000
_cell.length_c   1.000
_cell.angle_alpha   90.00
_cell.angle_beta   90.00
_cell.angle_gamma   90.00
#
_symmetry.space_group_name_H-M   'P 1'
#
loop_
_entity.id
_entity.type
_entity.pdbx_description
1 polymer ?
#
loop_
_entity_poly.entity_id
_entity_poly.type
_entity_poly.pdbx_seq_one_letter_code
_entity_poly.pdbx_strand_id
1 'polypeptide(L)'
;MFQVHAWRLGQPTPASDAVNLVLALEAVWAFLFCRSPWPRHYTAVIPVVYGAVGPTRSGDATWYGVNTTPSRMQSGKWFDPLAMTLAVDITEWADMKGAWFQVCTPRATQFEGCVVAQAMDTGYLKEYRVLVDLSRGAFQRIAPLGKGRQHVIVRRIE
;
A
#
# COMPACT_ATOMS: atom_id res chain seq x y z
N MET A 1 -31.73 -10.29 0.25
CA MET A 1 -31.34 -10.42 -1.17
C MET A 1 -30.88 -9.04 -1.59
N PHE A 2 -29.58 -8.81 -1.74
CA PHE A 2 -29.03 -7.48 -2.06
C PHE A 2 -28.79 -7.39 -3.57
N GLN A 3 -29.31 -6.33 -4.19
CA GLN A 3 -29.07 -5.99 -5.59
C GLN A 3 -27.96 -4.91 -5.63
N VAL A 4 -26.85 -5.20 -6.31
CA VAL A 4 -25.77 -4.23 -6.53
C VAL A 4 -26.02 -3.56 -7.88
N HIS A 5 -26.31 -2.26 -7.87
CA HIS A 5 -26.30 -1.45 -9.08
C HIS A 5 -24.94 -0.75 -9.23
N ALA A 6 -24.15 -1.21 -10.20
CA ALA A 6 -22.94 -0.55 -10.62
C ALA A 6 -23.30 0.62 -11.55
N TRP A 7 -23.07 1.85 -11.11
CA TRP A 7 -23.11 3.02 -11.98
C TRP A 7 -21.72 3.30 -12.52
N ARG A 8 -21.60 3.41 -13.84
CA ARG A 8 -20.39 3.76 -14.57
C ARG A 8 -20.31 5.28 -14.66
N LEU A 9 -19.48 5.92 -13.83
CA LEU A 9 -19.18 7.35 -13.99
C LEU A 9 -18.10 7.53 -15.07
N GLY A 10 -18.32 8.54 -15.92
CA GLY A 10 -17.56 8.81 -17.15
C GLY A 10 -16.06 9.01 -16.92
N GLN A 11 -15.29 8.74 -17.98
CA GLN A 11 -13.84 8.93 -18.00
C GLN A 11 -13.47 10.41 -17.86
N PRO A 12 -12.55 10.79 -16.96
CA PRO A 12 -11.92 12.10 -17.01
C PRO A 12 -10.73 12.07 -17.98
N THR A 13 -10.70 13.02 -18.91
CA THR A 13 -9.57 13.35 -19.79
C THR A 13 -8.43 14.02 -19.00
N PRO A 14 -7.17 13.91 -19.46
CA PRO A 14 -6.01 14.37 -18.71
C PRO A 14 -5.65 15.80 -19.11
N ALA A 15 -5.69 16.73 -18.16
CA ALA A 15 -4.79 17.89 -18.13
C ALA A 15 -5.01 18.63 -16.81
N SER A 16 -3.90 18.88 -16.12
CA SER A 16 -3.67 20.01 -15.20
C SER A 16 -4.77 20.30 -14.18
N ASP A 17 -4.56 19.84 -12.94
CA ASP A 17 -4.80 20.60 -11.69
C ASP A 17 -5.07 19.63 -10.53
N ALA A 18 -4.02 18.98 -10.02
CA ALA A 18 -4.07 18.16 -8.82
C ALA A 18 -3.14 18.70 -7.71
N VAL A 19 -2.91 20.01 -7.69
CA VAL A 19 -2.35 20.70 -6.53
C VAL A 19 -3.49 21.53 -5.94
N ASN A 20 -3.90 21.16 -4.72
CA ASN A 20 -4.98 21.73 -3.89
C ASN A 20 -6.26 20.89 -3.81
N LEU A 21 -6.22 19.77 -3.06
CA LEU A 21 -7.40 19.38 -2.26
C LEU A 21 -7.04 18.50 -1.05
N VAL A 22 -6.00 18.87 -0.28
CA VAL A 22 -5.69 18.21 1.01
C VAL A 22 -6.17 19.03 2.22
N LEU A 23 -6.82 20.19 2.02
CA LEU A 23 -7.25 21.07 3.12
C LEU A 23 -8.77 21.35 3.21
N ALA A 24 -9.62 20.57 2.52
CA ALA A 24 -11.08 20.74 2.59
C ALA A 24 -11.84 19.64 3.35
N LEU A 25 -11.14 18.76 4.09
CA LEU A 25 -11.77 17.61 4.79
C LEU A 25 -11.87 17.76 6.31
N GLU A 26 -11.36 18.85 6.89
CA GLU A 26 -11.59 19.20 8.31
C GLU A 26 -12.84 20.09 8.50
N ALA A 27 -13.33 20.76 7.45
CA ALA A 27 -14.44 21.73 7.58
C ALA A 27 -15.86 21.14 7.49
N VAL A 28 -16.02 19.89 7.06
CA VAL A 28 -17.36 19.27 6.90
C VAL A 28 -17.83 18.53 8.16
N TRP A 29 -16.93 18.23 9.09
CA TRP A 29 -17.28 17.57 10.36
C TRP A 29 -18.01 18.49 11.35
N ALA A 30 -17.83 19.81 11.27
CA ALA A 30 -18.39 20.75 12.25
C ALA A 30 -19.84 21.21 11.97
N PHE A 31 -20.40 20.95 10.78
CA PHE A 31 -21.71 21.54 10.40
C PHE A 31 -22.92 20.59 10.44
N LEU A 32 -22.74 19.29 10.66
CA LEU A 32 -23.85 18.31 10.63
C LEU A 32 -24.29 17.76 12.00
N PHE A 33 -23.62 18.15 13.10
CA PHE A 33 -23.92 17.61 14.44
C PHE A 33 -24.93 18.39 15.28
N CYS A 34 -25.49 19.50 14.79
CA CYS A 34 -26.53 20.24 15.51
C CYS A 34 -27.84 20.24 14.73
N ARG A 35 -28.76 19.33 15.12
CA ARG A 35 -30.23 19.28 14.90
C ARG A 35 -30.73 18.08 14.07
N SER A 36 -30.91 16.93 14.71
CA SER A 36 -32.11 16.08 14.47
C SER A 36 -32.18 14.92 15.48
N PRO A 37 -33.32 14.66 16.13
CA PRO A 37 -33.46 13.57 17.10
C PRO A 37 -34.22 12.36 16.52
N TRP A 38 -33.71 11.68 15.48
CA TRP A 38 -34.28 10.38 15.05
C TRP A 38 -33.20 9.48 14.40
N PRO A 39 -33.21 8.15 14.60
CA PRO A 39 -32.17 7.27 14.10
C PRO A 39 -32.42 6.98 12.62
N ARG A 40 -31.81 7.76 11.74
CA ARG A 40 -31.68 7.35 10.34
C ARG A 40 -30.44 6.46 10.25
N HIS A 41 -30.57 5.29 9.65
CA HIS A 41 -29.44 4.45 9.31
C HIS A 41 -28.54 5.22 8.34
N TYR A 42 -27.43 5.78 8.85
CA TYR A 42 -26.43 6.41 8.03
C TYR A 42 -25.54 5.32 7.45
N THR A 43 -25.72 5.01 6.17
CA THR A 43 -24.72 4.24 5.42
C THR A 43 -23.57 5.20 5.13
N ALA A 44 -22.52 5.16 5.94
CA ALA A 44 -21.30 5.89 5.64
C ALA A 44 -20.64 5.23 4.42
N VAL A 45 -20.81 5.85 3.26
CA VAL A 45 -19.98 5.55 2.09
C VAL A 45 -18.66 6.29 2.32
N ILE A 46 -17.62 5.57 2.76
CA ILE A 46 -16.27 6.12 2.82
C ILE A 46 -15.68 5.99 1.42
N PRO A 47 -15.50 7.08 0.66
CA PRO A 47 -14.77 7.00 -0.59
C PRO A 47 -13.29 6.73 -0.25
N VAL A 48 -12.84 5.50 -0.51
CA VAL A 48 -11.41 5.19 -0.57
C VAL A 48 -10.90 5.86 -1.84
N VAL A 49 -10.18 6.97 -1.69
CA VAL A 49 -9.52 7.65 -2.81
C VAL A 49 -8.39 6.75 -3.29
N TYR A 50 -8.58 6.08 -4.41
CA TYR A 50 -7.50 5.45 -5.16
C TYR A 50 -6.72 6.58 -5.83
N GLY A 51 -5.56 6.94 -5.25
CA GLY A 51 -4.58 7.78 -5.95
C GLY A 51 -4.19 7.16 -7.30
N ALA A 52 -3.55 7.95 -8.17
CA ALA A 52 -3.09 7.48 -9.47
C ALA A 52 -2.32 6.16 -9.31
N VAL A 53 -2.85 5.12 -9.93
CA VAL A 53 -2.37 3.76 -9.78
C VAL A 53 -1.23 3.56 -10.77
N GLY A 54 0.00 3.52 -10.27
CA GLY A 54 1.15 3.09 -11.06
C GLY A 54 0.98 1.66 -11.60
N PRO A 55 1.84 1.21 -12.53
CA PRO A 55 1.76 -0.12 -13.12
C PRO A 55 1.71 -1.19 -12.03
N THR A 56 0.72 -2.08 -12.15
CA THR A 56 0.50 -3.16 -11.21
C THR A 56 1.31 -4.39 -11.62
N ARG A 57 2.05 -4.99 -10.68
CA ARG A 57 2.85 -6.21 -10.90
C ARG A 57 2.37 -7.31 -9.96
N SER A 58 2.47 -8.58 -10.38
CA SER A 58 2.17 -9.74 -9.54
C SER A 58 3.35 -10.68 -9.44
N GLY A 59 3.58 -11.25 -8.27
CA GLY A 59 4.70 -12.17 -8.03
C GLY A 59 4.83 -12.53 -6.56
N ASP A 60 5.91 -13.18 -6.18
CA ASP A 60 6.13 -13.58 -4.79
C ASP A 60 6.79 -12.46 -3.99
N ALA A 61 6.28 -12.22 -2.79
CA ALA A 61 7.00 -11.51 -1.74
C ALA A 61 7.65 -12.50 -0.77
N THR A 62 8.87 -12.18 -0.33
CA THR A 62 9.54 -12.82 0.81
C THR A 62 9.65 -11.84 1.97
N TRP A 63 10.35 -12.22 3.04
CA TRP A 63 10.75 -11.29 4.06
C TRP A 63 12.20 -11.44 4.52
N TYR A 64 12.79 -10.32 4.92
CA TYR A 64 14.10 -10.22 5.54
C TYR A 64 13.98 -9.63 6.96
N GLY A 65 14.84 -10.08 7.87
CA GLY A 65 14.74 -9.68 9.29
C GLY A 65 15.54 -10.48 10.30
N VAL A 66 16.50 -11.29 9.86
CA VAL A 66 17.35 -12.13 10.73
C VAL A 66 18.74 -11.56 10.99
N ASN A 67 19.07 -10.38 10.47
CA ASN A 67 20.34 -9.74 10.80
C ASN A 67 20.31 -9.27 12.26
N THR A 68 21.00 -10.01 13.12
CA THR A 68 21.28 -9.65 14.52
C THR A 68 22.24 -8.47 14.66
N THR A 69 22.84 -8.04 13.54
CA THR A 69 23.76 -6.90 13.48
C THR A 69 23.07 -5.71 12.83
N PRO A 70 23.17 -4.51 13.41
CA PRO A 70 22.73 -3.29 12.73
C PRO A 70 23.40 -3.17 11.36
N SER A 71 22.60 -3.20 10.29
CA SER A 71 23.08 -3.02 8.92
C SER A 71 22.50 -1.75 8.31
N ARG A 72 23.31 -1.05 7.52
CA ARG A 72 22.82 0.05 6.67
C ARG A 72 22.16 -0.54 5.44
N MET A 73 20.95 -0.11 5.14
CA MET A 73 20.27 -0.42 3.88
C MET A 73 20.86 0.42 2.73
N GLN A 74 20.59 0.07 1.48
CA GLN A 74 21.04 0.81 0.30
C GLN A 74 20.52 2.26 0.24
N SER A 75 19.41 2.56 0.93
CA SER A 75 18.94 3.95 1.13
C SER A 75 19.88 4.79 2.01
N GLY A 76 20.81 4.16 2.72
CA GLY A 76 21.67 4.78 3.73
C GLY A 76 21.05 4.84 5.12
N LYS A 77 19.78 4.41 5.33
CA LYS A 77 19.18 4.33 6.68
C LYS A 77 19.55 3.01 7.37
N TRP A 78 19.50 2.99 8.70
CA TRP A 78 19.66 1.75 9.47
C TRP A 78 18.44 0.86 9.28
N PHE A 79 18.68 -0.44 9.13
CA PHE A 79 17.62 -1.43 9.03
C PHE A 79 16.87 -1.57 10.36
N ASP A 80 15.54 -1.51 10.29
CA ASP A 80 14.62 -1.84 11.38
C ASP A 80 13.67 -2.94 10.89
N PRO A 81 13.71 -4.15 11.49
CA PRO A 81 12.87 -5.26 11.06
C PRO A 81 11.37 -5.02 11.29
N LEU A 82 10.98 -4.04 12.10
CA LEU A 82 9.58 -3.72 12.39
C LEU A 82 9.04 -2.55 11.55
N ALA A 83 9.91 -1.82 10.85
CA ALA A 83 9.49 -0.74 9.97
C ALA A 83 8.66 -1.26 8.79
N MET A 84 7.86 -0.41 8.15
CA MET A 84 7.12 -0.77 6.94
C MET A 84 7.96 -0.49 5.70
N THR A 85 8.98 -1.31 5.49
CA THR A 85 9.92 -1.18 4.37
C THR A 85 9.96 -2.43 3.51
N LEU A 86 10.45 -2.27 2.28
CA LEU A 86 10.73 -3.34 1.34
C LEU A 86 12.07 -3.12 0.63
N ALA A 87 12.64 -4.20 0.14
CA ALA A 87 13.70 -4.22 -0.84
C ALA A 87 13.13 -4.53 -2.22
N VAL A 88 13.71 -3.91 -3.24
CA VAL A 88 13.43 -4.18 -4.65
C VAL A 88 14.62 -4.89 -5.29
N ASP A 89 14.45 -5.37 -6.52
CA ASP A 89 15.58 -5.89 -7.27
C ASP A 89 16.63 -4.80 -7.52
N ILE A 90 17.90 -5.14 -7.39
CA ILE A 90 19.02 -4.19 -7.54
C ILE A 90 19.01 -3.48 -8.89
N THR A 91 18.54 -4.15 -9.95
CA THR A 91 18.46 -3.54 -11.30
C THR A 91 17.36 -2.49 -11.42
N GLU A 92 16.42 -2.45 -10.48
CA GLU A 92 15.27 -1.53 -10.46
C GLU A 92 15.44 -0.42 -9.41
N TRP A 93 16.54 -0.45 -8.65
CA TRP A 93 16.74 0.42 -7.49
C TRP A 93 16.71 1.92 -7.81
N ALA A 94 17.37 2.32 -8.89
CA ALA A 94 17.51 3.73 -9.26
C ALA A 94 16.14 4.42 -9.41
N ASP A 95 15.15 3.70 -9.93
CA ASP A 95 13.82 4.24 -10.22
C ASP A 95 12.84 4.10 -9.04
N MET A 96 13.14 3.21 -8.11
CA MET A 96 12.24 2.82 -7.01
C MET A 96 12.68 3.32 -5.64
N LYS A 97 13.92 3.77 -5.48
CA LYS A 97 14.47 4.26 -4.20
C LYS A 97 13.53 5.30 -3.55
N GLY A 98 13.08 5.00 -2.34
CA GLY A 98 12.24 5.88 -1.52
C GLY A 98 10.77 5.94 -1.93
N ALA A 99 10.38 5.28 -3.03
CA ALA A 99 8.99 5.21 -3.46
C ALA A 99 8.16 4.35 -2.51
N TRP A 100 6.86 4.64 -2.42
CA TRP A 100 5.90 3.90 -1.62
C TRP A 100 5.13 2.92 -2.49
N PHE A 101 4.89 1.72 -1.95
CA PHE A 101 4.20 0.66 -2.65
C PHE A 101 3.09 0.09 -1.78
N GLN A 102 1.92 -0.09 -2.38
CA GLN A 102 0.88 -0.93 -1.83
C GLN A 102 1.16 -2.37 -2.25
N VAL A 103 1.25 -3.27 -1.27
CA VAL A 103 1.49 -4.70 -1.45
C VAL A 103 0.31 -5.46 -0.86
N CYS A 104 -0.44 -6.16 -1.70
CA CYS A 104 -1.65 -6.87 -1.30
C CYS A 104 -1.60 -8.34 -1.69
N THR A 105 -2.19 -9.21 -0.89
CA THR A 105 -2.51 -10.56 -1.34
C THR A 105 -3.65 -10.51 -2.38
N PRO A 106 -3.77 -11.48 -3.30
CA PRO A 106 -4.87 -11.51 -4.27
C PRO A 106 -6.27 -11.57 -3.65
N ARG A 107 -6.37 -11.99 -2.38
CA ARG A 107 -7.64 -12.10 -1.64
C ARG A 107 -7.78 -11.01 -0.57
N ALA A 108 -6.95 -9.97 -0.64
CA ALA A 108 -7.03 -8.88 0.32
C ALA A 108 -8.44 -8.28 0.34
N THR A 109 -8.92 -7.97 1.54
CA THR A 109 -10.16 -7.22 1.74
C THR A 109 -9.81 -5.77 2.08
N GLN A 110 -10.81 -4.91 2.22
CA GLN A 110 -10.60 -3.50 2.59
C GLN A 110 -9.88 -3.32 3.95
N PHE A 111 -9.87 -4.34 4.82
CA PHE A 111 -9.29 -4.26 6.16
C PHE A 111 -8.07 -5.15 6.38
N GLU A 112 -7.82 -6.13 5.51
CA GLU A 112 -6.81 -7.16 5.75
C GLU A 112 -6.09 -7.62 4.48
N GLY A 113 -4.83 -8.03 4.62
CA GLY A 113 -4.05 -8.62 3.54
C GLY A 113 -3.39 -7.60 2.61
N CYS A 114 -3.31 -6.33 3.01
CA CYS A 114 -2.54 -5.28 2.33
C CYS A 114 -1.59 -4.57 3.32
N VAL A 115 -0.46 -4.09 2.81
CA VAL A 115 0.47 -3.23 3.52
C VAL A 115 1.00 -2.15 2.59
N VAL A 116 1.29 -0.97 3.12
CA VAL A 116 2.01 0.09 2.42
C VAL A 116 3.43 0.11 2.95
N ALA A 117 4.42 -0.07 2.06
CA ALA A 117 5.82 -0.14 2.43
C ALA A 117 6.70 0.71 1.51
N GLN A 118 7.75 1.31 2.08
CA GLN A 118 8.71 2.14 1.35
C GLN A 118 9.86 1.30 0.82
N ALA A 119 10.26 1.49 -0.44
CA ALA A 119 11.46 0.89 -0.99
C ALA A 119 12.72 1.54 -0.40
N MET A 120 13.40 0.80 0.46
CA MET A 120 14.51 1.30 1.28
C MET A 120 15.80 0.53 1.08
N ASP A 121 15.74 -0.61 0.41
CA ASP A 121 16.89 -1.48 0.20
C ASP A 121 16.83 -2.20 -1.16
N THR A 122 17.87 -2.98 -1.44
CA THR A 122 18.00 -3.78 -2.67
C THR A 122 18.43 -5.20 -2.40
N GLY A 123 18.09 -6.12 -3.30
CA GLY A 123 18.66 -7.47 -3.34
C GLY A 123 18.68 -8.05 -4.75
N TYR A 124 19.27 -9.23 -4.93
CA TYR A 124 19.29 -9.97 -6.19
C TYR A 124 17.97 -10.77 -6.38
N LEU A 125 16.82 -10.09 -6.28
CA LEU A 125 15.51 -10.74 -6.13
C LEU A 125 15.07 -11.55 -7.36
N LYS A 126 15.42 -11.07 -8.57
CA LYS A 126 15.09 -11.77 -9.83
C LYS A 126 15.71 -13.17 -9.91
N GLU A 127 16.92 -13.36 -9.37
CA GLU A 127 17.60 -14.66 -9.30
C GLU A 127 16.78 -15.68 -8.51
N TYR A 128 16.11 -15.24 -7.44
CA TYR A 128 15.29 -16.07 -6.56
C TYR A 128 13.80 -16.11 -6.94
N ARG A 129 13.43 -15.52 -8.09
CA ARG A 129 12.04 -15.36 -8.56
C ARG A 129 11.17 -14.64 -7.52
N VAL A 130 11.74 -13.66 -6.83
CA VAL A 130 11.05 -12.82 -5.85
C VAL A 130 10.79 -11.45 -6.48
N LEU A 131 9.60 -10.93 -6.28
CA LEU A 131 9.19 -9.61 -6.77
C LEU A 131 9.65 -8.50 -5.83
N VAL A 132 9.41 -8.67 -4.53
CA VAL A 132 9.83 -7.75 -3.46
C VAL A 132 10.20 -8.54 -2.22
N ASP A 133 11.14 -8.04 -1.44
CA ASP A 133 11.49 -8.62 -0.14
C ASP A 133 11.02 -7.66 0.95
N LEU A 134 10.13 -8.08 1.84
CA LEU A 134 9.52 -7.21 2.85
C LEU A 134 10.32 -7.25 4.16
N SER A 135 10.35 -6.14 4.88
CA SER A 135 10.69 -6.20 6.31
C SER A 135 9.77 -7.18 7.05
N ARG A 136 10.27 -7.80 8.13
CA ARG A 136 9.49 -8.73 8.97
C ARG A 136 8.14 -8.15 9.38
N GLY A 137 8.11 -6.89 9.84
CA GLY A 137 6.89 -6.20 10.24
C GLY A 137 5.89 -6.03 9.10
N ALA A 138 6.35 -5.68 7.89
CA ALA A 138 5.48 -5.52 6.73
C ALA A 138 4.92 -6.86 6.24
N PHE A 139 5.74 -7.92 6.20
CA PHE A 139 5.29 -9.25 5.76
C PHE A 139 4.20 -9.82 6.68
N GLN A 140 4.33 -9.61 8.00
CA GLN A 140 3.33 -10.06 8.98
C GLN A 140 1.93 -9.48 8.75
N ARG A 141 1.80 -8.36 8.02
CA ARG A 141 0.50 -7.78 7.64
C ARG A 141 -0.21 -8.54 6.51
N ILE A 142 0.53 -9.33 5.74
CA ILE A 142 0.00 -10.03 4.56
C ILE A 142 0.04 -11.56 4.69
N ALA A 143 0.92 -12.10 5.54
CA ALA A 143 1.06 -13.53 5.78
C ALA A 143 1.80 -13.83 7.10
N PRO A 144 1.56 -15.01 7.73
CA PRO A 144 2.39 -15.47 8.83
C PRO A 144 3.83 -15.74 8.36
N LEU A 145 4.83 -15.37 9.17
CA LEU A 145 6.26 -15.48 8.81
C LEU A 145 6.68 -16.90 8.39
N GLY A 146 6.12 -17.92 9.03
CA GLY A 146 6.39 -19.34 8.72
C GLY A 146 6.00 -19.76 7.31
N LYS A 147 5.23 -18.93 6.58
CA LYS A 147 4.93 -19.16 5.17
C LYS A 147 6.16 -18.95 4.28
N GLY A 148 7.09 -18.07 4.67
CA GLY A 148 8.33 -17.73 3.95
C GLY A 148 8.13 -16.95 2.64
N ARG A 149 7.13 -17.33 1.83
CA ARG A 149 6.75 -16.69 0.55
C ARG A 149 5.25 -16.46 0.48
N GLN A 150 4.84 -15.32 -0.05
CA GLN A 150 3.44 -14.98 -0.26
C GLN A 150 3.26 -14.38 -1.65
N HIS A 151 2.37 -14.95 -2.47
CA HIS A 151 2.01 -14.33 -3.74
C HIS A 151 1.26 -13.01 -3.49
N VAL A 152 1.70 -11.94 -4.14
CA VAL A 152 1.21 -10.57 -3.95
C VAL A 152 1.00 -9.84 -5.27
N ILE A 153 0.21 -8.78 -5.17
CA ILE A 153 0.02 -7.74 -6.16
C ILE A 153 0.66 -6.47 -5.59
N VAL A 154 1.61 -5.90 -6.32
CA VAL A 154 2.38 -4.70 -5.94
C VAL A 154 2.01 -3.56 -6.86
N ARG A 155 1.80 -2.39 -6.26
CA ARG A 155 1.44 -1.16 -6.95
C ARG A 155 2.21 0.01 -6.37
N ARG A 156 2.85 0.81 -7.22
CA ARG A 156 3.46 2.08 -6.81
C ARG A 156 2.36 3.07 -6.46
N ILE A 157 2.52 3.77 -5.34
CA ILE A 157 1.67 4.89 -4.92
C ILE A 157 2.39 6.15 -5.35
N GLU A 158 1.71 6.98 -6.14
CA GLU A 158 2.16 8.31 -6.57
C GLU A 158 1.56 9.41 -5.69
#